data_AF-A0A955TWT6-F1
#
_entry.id   AF-A0A955TWT6-F1
#
_cell.length_a   1.000
_cell.length_b   1.000
_cell.length_c   1.000
_cell.angle_alpha   90.00
_cell.angle_beta   90.00
_cell.angle_gamma   90.00
#
_symmetry.space_group_name_H-M   'P 1'
#
loop_
_entity.id
_entity.type
_entity.pdbx_description
1 polymer ?
#
loop_
_entity_poly.entity_id
_entity_poly.type
_entity_poly.pdbx_seq_one_letter_code
_entity_poly.pdbx_strand_id
1 'polypeptide(L)'
;MNTEKPWGELQRLFQEECAAYRRLADVLEEEWTLLKRLDHARLHDISDRKEDILKHIEGLERSRTHCVQLLHPIDSSKQSLEWVVHTQVPESIPVKRILRQLISIGKRVKQLSDQNSRLISRGLHIVREAMQVVHEGLGYQPMYGETGGLRFPGRPTSLDIKG
;
A
#
# COMPACT_ATOMS: atom_id res chain seq x y z
N MET A 1 12.68 25.06 33.24
CA MET A 1 12.43 23.81 32.49
C MET A 1 12.95 24.01 31.07
N ASN A 2 13.93 23.22 30.63
CA ASN A 2 14.57 23.37 29.32
C ASN A 2 13.60 22.95 28.19
N THR A 3 12.81 23.90 27.72
CA THR A 3 11.88 23.75 26.58
C THR A 3 12.59 23.59 25.23
N GLU A 4 13.91 23.79 25.16
CA GLU A 4 14.70 23.63 23.93
C GLU A 4 14.92 22.15 23.54
N LYS A 5 14.98 21.23 24.52
CA LYS A 5 15.19 19.80 24.26
C LYS A 5 14.04 19.10 23.50
N PRO A 6 12.75 19.28 23.86
CA PRO A 6 11.65 18.56 23.20
C PRO A 6 11.47 18.93 21.73
N TRP A 7 11.76 20.17 21.32
CA TRP A 7 11.66 20.57 19.91
C TRP A 7 12.76 19.94 19.03
N GLY A 8 13.97 19.81 19.56
CA GLY A 8 15.06 19.12 18.87
C GLY A 8 14.77 17.62 18.69
N GLU A 9 14.21 16.98 19.71
CA GLU A 9 13.80 15.57 19.64
C GLU A 9 12.62 15.37 18.67
N LEU A 10 11.62 16.24 18.72
CA LEU A 10 10.49 16.20 17.78
C LEU A 10 10.97 16.38 16.34
N GLN A 11 11.91 17.30 16.10
CA GLN A 11 12.52 17.48 14.79
C GLN A 11 13.21 16.20 14.30
N ARG A 12 13.99 15.54 15.14
CA ARG A 12 14.65 14.27 14.83
C ARG A 12 13.62 13.20 14.47
N LEU A 13 12.58 13.04 15.28
CA LEU A 13 11.50 12.06 15.03
C LEU A 13 10.82 12.29 13.69
N PHE A 14 10.50 13.54 13.34
CA PHE A 14 9.91 13.85 12.03
C PHE A 14 10.87 13.58 10.85
N GLN A 15 12.18 13.73 11.04
CA GLN A 15 13.18 13.38 10.01
C GLN A 15 13.26 11.86 9.82
N GLU A 16 13.24 11.11 10.93
CA GLU A 16 13.21 9.65 10.90
C GLU A 16 11.92 9.12 10.27
N GLU A 17 10.76 9.72 10.59
CA GLU A 17 9.48 9.44 9.93
C GLU A 17 9.59 9.70 8.43
N CYS A 18 10.08 10.87 8.01
CA CYS A 18 10.30 11.18 6.59
C CYS A 18 11.17 10.12 5.89
N ALA A 19 12.25 9.67 6.54
CA ALA A 19 13.12 8.64 6.00
C ALA A 19 12.43 7.27 5.91
N ALA A 20 11.62 6.90 6.92
CA ALA A 20 10.84 5.66 6.90
C ALA A 20 9.78 5.67 5.80
N TYR A 21 9.05 6.78 5.62
CA TYR A 21 8.06 6.91 4.54
C TYR A 21 8.68 6.94 3.14
N ARG A 22 9.91 7.48 2.97
CA ARG A 22 10.64 7.37 1.70
C ARG A 22 11.01 5.92 1.41
N ARG A 23 11.55 5.20 2.39
CA ARG A 23 11.84 3.76 2.26
C ARG A 23 10.59 2.98 1.88
N LEU A 24 9.44 3.31 2.48
CA LEU A 24 8.15 2.69 2.10
C LEU A 24 7.77 2.99 0.65
N ALA A 25 7.94 4.23 0.19
CA ALA A 25 7.67 4.60 -1.20
C ALA A 25 8.55 3.82 -2.18
N ASP A 26 9.85 3.68 -1.87
CA ASP A 26 10.79 2.94 -2.71
C ASP A 26 10.41 1.45 -2.79
N VAL A 27 9.99 0.84 -1.66
CA VAL A 27 9.53 -0.55 -1.63
C VAL A 27 8.21 -0.73 -2.40
N LEU A 28 7.30 0.24 -2.36
CA LEU A 28 6.06 0.19 -3.14
C LEU A 28 6.31 0.34 -4.66
N GLU A 29 7.32 1.11 -5.05
CA GLU A 29 7.77 1.19 -6.44
C GLU A 29 8.43 -0.12 -6.89
N GLU A 30 9.26 -0.73 -6.05
CA GLU A 30 9.81 -2.06 -6.30
C GLU A 30 8.68 -3.09 -6.45
N GLU A 31 7.71 -3.11 -5.55
CA GLU A 31 6.52 -3.96 -5.63
C GLU A 31 5.79 -3.77 -6.97
N TRP A 32 5.56 -2.54 -7.39
CA TRP A 32 4.89 -2.26 -8.65
C TRP A 32 5.62 -2.89 -9.84
N THR A 33 6.96 -2.80 -9.85
CA THR A 33 7.76 -3.41 -10.92
C THR A 33 7.71 -4.94 -10.89
N LEU A 34 7.69 -5.55 -9.71
CA LEU A 34 7.63 -6.99 -9.54
C LEU A 34 6.25 -7.56 -9.89
N LEU A 35 5.17 -6.87 -9.48
CA LEU A 35 3.82 -7.26 -9.85
C LEU A 35 3.62 -7.22 -11.37
N LYS A 36 4.23 -6.26 -12.07
CA LYS A 36 4.23 -6.22 -13.54
C LYS A 36 4.97 -7.39 -14.19
N ARG A 37 6.00 -7.91 -13.52
CA ARG A 37 6.82 -9.04 -13.99
C ARG A 37 6.30 -10.40 -13.53
N LEU A 38 5.27 -10.43 -12.68
CA LEU A 38 4.71 -11.64 -12.05
C LEU A 38 5.76 -12.46 -11.29
N ASP A 39 6.74 -11.79 -10.68
CA ASP A 39 7.80 -12.45 -9.90
C ASP A 39 7.31 -12.76 -8.48
N HIS A 40 6.61 -13.89 -8.33
CA HIS A 40 5.96 -14.28 -7.09
C HIS A 40 6.91 -14.56 -5.93
N ALA A 41 8.14 -15.05 -6.21
CA ALA A 41 9.12 -15.34 -5.17
C ALA A 41 9.56 -14.05 -4.47
N ARG A 42 9.87 -13.00 -5.23
CA ARG A 42 10.32 -11.71 -4.69
C ARG A 42 9.20 -10.86 -4.07
N LEU A 43 7.94 -11.14 -4.39
CA LEU A 43 6.80 -10.45 -3.77
C LEU A 43 6.65 -10.78 -2.27
N HIS A 44 7.06 -11.98 -1.85
CA HIS A 44 7.07 -12.35 -0.44
C HIS A 44 8.07 -11.48 0.35
N ASP A 45 9.32 -11.43 -0.10
CA ASP A 45 10.38 -10.61 0.53
C ASP A 45 9.98 -9.13 0.64
N ILE A 46 9.26 -8.62 -0.36
CA ILE A 46 8.76 -7.25 -0.38
C ILE A 46 7.61 -7.04 0.59
N SER A 47 6.80 -8.06 0.82
CA SER A 47 5.72 -8.01 1.81
C SER A 47 6.29 -7.95 3.23
N ASP A 48 7.29 -8.79 3.52
CA ASP A 48 7.99 -8.78 4.82
C ASP A 48 8.66 -7.43 5.09
N ARG A 49 9.41 -6.90 4.10
CA ARG A 49 10.03 -5.57 4.19
C ARG A 49 9.01 -4.45 4.42
N LYS A 50 7.83 -4.52 3.81
CA LYS A 50 6.76 -3.54 4.03
C LYS A 50 6.23 -3.63 5.45
N GLU A 51 6.00 -4.82 5.97
CA GLU A 51 5.52 -5.02 7.34
C GLU A 51 6.50 -4.43 8.36
N ASP A 52 7.80 -4.69 8.20
CA ASP A 52 8.85 -4.15 9.08
C ASP A 52 8.89 -2.62 9.05
N ILE A 53 8.80 -2.02 7.86
CA ILE A 53 8.79 -0.56 7.71
C ILE A 53 7.53 0.04 8.35
N LEU A 54 6.37 -0.59 8.19
CA LEU A 54 5.11 -0.13 8.79
C LEU A 54 5.16 -0.19 10.31
N LYS A 55 5.69 -1.28 10.89
CA LYS A 55 5.92 -1.40 12.35
C LYS A 55 6.86 -0.31 12.85
N HIS A 56 7.91 -0.02 12.10
CA HIS A 56 8.85 1.05 12.45
C HIS A 56 8.19 2.44 12.41
N ILE A 57 7.39 2.73 11.37
CA ILE A 57 6.62 3.97 11.27
C ILE A 57 5.66 4.10 12.47
N GLU A 58 4.94 3.03 12.82
CA GLU A 58 4.03 3.04 13.96
C GLU A 58 4.76 3.36 15.29
N GLY A 59 5.95 2.79 15.48
CA GLY A 59 6.80 3.11 16.63
C GLY A 59 7.24 4.58 16.67
N LEU A 60 7.58 5.16 15.52
CA LEU A 60 7.92 6.56 15.40
C LEU A 60 6.73 7.47 15.69
N GLU A 61 5.54 7.15 15.19
CA GLU A 61 4.32 7.94 15.44
C GLU A 61 3.92 7.95 16.92
N ARG A 62 4.07 6.80 17.61
CA ARG A 62 3.87 6.71 19.06
C ARG A 62 4.88 7.58 19.82
N SER A 63 6.15 7.52 19.43
CA SER A 63 7.22 8.32 20.02
C SER A 63 7.00 9.83 19.80
N ARG A 64 6.56 10.21 18.59
CA ARG A 64 6.16 11.58 18.26
C ARG A 64 5.00 12.03 19.13
N THR A 65 3.95 11.23 19.22
CA THR A 65 2.76 11.55 20.04
C THR A 65 3.17 11.78 21.49
N HIS A 66 4.02 10.91 22.04
CA HIS A 66 4.57 11.07 23.38
C HIS A 66 5.40 12.35 23.54
N CYS A 67 6.27 12.67 22.57
CA CYS A 67 7.05 13.89 22.60
C CYS A 67 6.17 15.15 22.56
N VAL A 68 5.09 15.13 21.78
CA VAL A 68 4.13 16.24 21.73
C VAL A 68 3.30 16.31 23.02
N GLN A 69 2.96 15.18 23.64
CA GLN A 69 2.28 15.14 24.95
C GLN A 69 3.03 15.91 26.04
N LEU A 70 4.37 15.92 25.99
CA LEU A 70 5.21 16.69 26.90
C LEU A 70 5.09 18.21 26.69
N LEU A 71 4.69 18.64 25.49
CA LEU A 71 4.54 20.05 25.10
C LEU A 71 3.08 20.53 25.21
N HIS A 72 2.12 19.65 24.95
CA HIS A 72 0.69 19.93 24.95
C HIS A 72 -0.07 18.65 25.28
N PRO A 73 -1.12 18.67 26.12
CA PRO A 73 -1.93 17.49 26.39
C PRO A 73 -2.67 17.07 25.11
N ILE A 74 -2.30 15.92 24.56
CA ILE A 74 -2.87 15.38 23.32
C ILE A 74 -3.00 13.86 23.44
N ASP A 75 -4.13 13.30 22.99
CA ASP A 75 -4.42 11.86 23.19
C ASP A 75 -4.31 11.03 21.91
N SER A 76 -3.99 11.66 20.76
CA SER A 76 -3.92 10.95 19.48
C SER A 76 -2.83 11.43 18.54
N SER A 77 -2.36 10.49 17.70
CA SER A 77 -1.41 10.73 16.60
C SER A 77 -1.91 11.84 15.66
N LYS A 78 -3.20 11.86 15.31
CA LYS A 78 -3.80 12.88 14.44
C LYS A 78 -3.76 14.27 15.07
N GLN A 79 -4.21 14.40 16.31
CA GLN A 79 -4.17 15.69 17.02
C GLN A 79 -2.73 16.19 17.21
N SER A 80 -1.75 15.30 17.36
CA SER A 80 -0.33 15.68 17.46
C SER A 80 0.13 16.42 16.19
N LEU A 81 -0.29 15.94 15.01
CA LEU A 81 0.03 16.58 13.73
C LEU A 81 -0.72 17.91 13.57
N GLU A 82 -2.02 17.94 13.90
CA GLU A 82 -2.83 19.17 13.85
C GLU A 82 -2.24 20.26 14.74
N TRP A 83 -1.83 19.92 15.96
CA TRP A 83 -1.18 20.86 16.86
C TRP A 83 0.13 21.42 16.28
N VAL A 84 0.99 20.57 15.71
CA VAL A 84 2.24 21.01 15.04
C VAL A 84 1.95 21.93 13.85
N VAL A 85 0.83 21.75 13.14
CA VAL A 85 0.44 22.67 12.04
C VAL A 85 0.05 24.04 12.59
N HIS A 86 -0.73 24.07 13.67
CA HIS A 86 -1.37 25.29 14.17
C HIS A 86 -0.56 26.08 15.21
N THR A 87 0.42 25.47 15.86
CA THR A 87 1.27 26.15 16.87
C THR A 87 1.98 27.38 16.29
N GLN A 88 2.03 28.50 17.00
CA GLN A 88 2.68 29.74 16.52
C GLN A 88 4.10 29.94 17.07
N VAL A 89 4.61 28.93 17.79
CA VAL A 89 5.90 28.97 18.45
C VAL A 89 7.03 29.01 17.39
N PRO A 90 7.98 29.97 17.43
CA PRO A 90 9.06 30.09 16.44
C PRO A 90 9.89 28.80 16.26
N GLU A 91 10.12 28.06 17.33
CA GLU A 91 10.85 26.80 17.38
C GLU A 91 10.16 25.68 16.57
N SER A 92 8.87 25.84 16.25
CA SER A 92 8.13 24.91 15.40
C SER A 92 8.42 25.08 13.90
N ILE A 93 9.03 26.19 13.46
CA ILE A 93 9.24 26.48 12.03
C ILE A 93 10.01 25.36 11.30
N PRO A 94 11.12 24.81 11.83
CA PRO A 94 11.84 23.70 11.20
C PRO A 94 10.98 22.43 11.12
N VAL A 95 10.22 22.15 12.18
CA VAL A 95 9.34 20.97 12.29
C VAL A 95 8.20 21.05 11.27
N LYS A 96 7.54 22.21 11.13
CA LYS A 96 6.49 22.44 10.13
C LYS A 96 6.99 22.23 8.70
N ARG A 97 8.24 22.63 8.41
CA ARG A 97 8.85 22.40 7.10
C ARG A 97 8.99 20.90 6.81
N ILE A 98 9.44 20.13 7.79
CA ILE A 98 9.58 18.67 7.66
C ILE A 98 8.21 18.01 7.56
N LEU A 99 7.22 18.46 8.33
CA LEU A 99 5.84 17.96 8.24
C LEU A 99 5.23 18.16 6.84
N ARG A 100 5.49 19.29 6.17
CA ARG A 100 5.05 19.47 4.78
C ARG A 100 5.68 18.45 3.83
N GLN A 101 6.96 18.12 4.04
CA GLN A 101 7.63 17.06 3.28
C GLN A 101 6.99 15.70 3.56
N LEU A 102 6.72 15.40 4.84
CA LEU A 102 6.04 14.17 5.26
C LEU A 102 4.68 14.03 4.58
N ILE A 103 3.87 15.09 4.54
CA ILE A 103 2.56 15.10 3.86
C ILE A 103 2.71 14.82 2.36
N SER A 104 3.72 15.42 1.71
CA SER A 104 3.99 15.17 0.29
C SER A 104 4.38 13.72 0.02
N ILE A 105 5.24 13.14 0.87
CA ILE A 105 5.66 11.73 0.75
C ILE A 105 4.47 10.81 1.04
N GLY A 106 3.67 11.09 2.08
CA GLY A 106 2.48 10.32 2.41
C GLY A 106 1.45 10.28 1.28
N LYS A 107 1.26 11.39 0.56
CA LYS A 107 0.44 11.42 -0.66
C LYS A 107 0.98 10.48 -1.74
N ARG A 108 2.29 10.48 -1.98
CA ARG A 108 2.94 9.57 -2.95
C ARG A 108 2.78 8.11 -2.54
N VAL A 109 3.03 7.77 -1.27
CA VAL A 109 2.83 6.42 -0.72
C VAL A 109 1.39 5.94 -0.93
N LYS A 110 0.40 6.80 -0.65
CA LYS A 110 -1.01 6.47 -0.88
C LYS A 110 -1.28 6.20 -2.37
N GLN A 111 -0.78 7.06 -3.26
CA GLN A 111 -0.96 6.88 -4.71
C GLN A 111 -0.35 5.57 -5.21
N LEU A 112 0.86 5.22 -4.76
CA LEU A 112 1.53 3.97 -5.14
C LEU A 112 0.78 2.74 -4.60
N SER A 113 0.31 2.80 -3.36
CA SER A 113 -0.53 1.75 -2.77
C SER A 113 -1.83 1.54 -3.56
N ASP A 114 -2.52 2.63 -3.93
CA ASP A 114 -3.74 2.58 -4.75
C ASP A 114 -3.48 2.03 -6.17
N GLN A 115 -2.28 2.25 -6.71
CA GLN A 115 -1.87 1.67 -8.00
C GLN A 115 -1.60 0.17 -7.88
N ASN A 116 -0.87 -0.27 -6.86
CA ASN A 116 -0.56 -1.68 -6.62
C ASN A 116 -1.84 -2.47 -6.35
N SER A 117 -2.74 -1.95 -5.52
CA SER A 117 -4.05 -2.57 -5.24
C SER A 117 -4.89 -2.77 -6.50
N ARG A 118 -4.94 -1.76 -7.39
CA ARG A 118 -5.65 -1.87 -8.68
C ARG A 118 -5.04 -2.92 -9.60
N LEU A 119 -3.73 -3.03 -9.64
CA LEU A 119 -3.03 -3.99 -10.49
C LEU A 119 -3.24 -5.42 -9.99
N ILE A 120 -3.15 -5.65 -8.67
CA ILE A 120 -3.49 -6.93 -8.03
C ILE A 120 -4.93 -7.33 -8.33
N SER A 121 -5.88 -6.40 -8.16
CA SER A 121 -7.31 -6.66 -8.41
C SER A 121 -7.58 -7.09 -9.85
N ARG A 122 -6.94 -6.44 -10.84
CA ARG A 122 -7.05 -6.85 -12.24
C ARG A 122 -6.42 -8.22 -12.50
N GLY A 123 -5.25 -8.48 -11.92
CA GLY A 123 -4.59 -9.78 -12.04
C GLY A 123 -5.47 -10.92 -11.50
N LEU A 124 -6.06 -10.73 -10.32
CA LEU A 124 -7.00 -11.70 -9.74
C LEU A 124 -8.24 -11.91 -10.60
N HIS A 125 -8.77 -10.86 -11.22
CA HIS A 125 -9.90 -10.99 -12.13
C HIS A 125 -9.57 -11.84 -13.36
N ILE A 126 -8.44 -11.57 -14.02
CA ILE A 126 -7.96 -12.36 -15.16
C ILE A 126 -7.73 -13.82 -14.77
N VAL A 127 -7.12 -14.07 -13.61
CA VAL A 127 -6.90 -15.43 -13.10
C VAL A 127 -8.23 -16.14 -12.84
N ARG A 128 -9.23 -15.44 -12.30
CA ARG A 128 -10.58 -16.00 -12.11
C ARG A 128 -11.27 -16.32 -13.43
N GLU A 129 -11.20 -15.44 -14.42
CA GLU A 129 -11.76 -15.68 -15.75
C GLU A 129 -11.06 -16.87 -16.43
N ALA A 130 -9.73 -16.95 -16.35
CA ALA A 130 -8.98 -18.08 -16.89
C ALA A 130 -9.36 -19.41 -16.19
N MET A 131 -9.51 -19.40 -14.86
CA MET A 131 -9.99 -20.57 -14.12
C MET A 131 -11.42 -20.94 -14.51
N GLN A 132 -12.29 -19.96 -14.74
CA GLN A 132 -13.65 -20.22 -15.19
C GLN A 132 -13.66 -20.86 -16.59
N VAL A 133 -12.87 -20.34 -17.54
CA VAL A 133 -12.75 -20.93 -18.88
C VAL A 133 -12.17 -22.34 -18.81
N VAL A 134 -11.18 -22.60 -17.95
CA VAL A 134 -10.64 -23.94 -17.74
C VAL A 134 -11.69 -24.86 -17.12
N HIS A 135 -12.45 -24.39 -16.14
CA HIS A 135 -13.50 -25.18 -15.48
C HIS A 135 -14.65 -25.51 -16.45
N GLU A 136 -15.10 -24.54 -17.23
CA GLU A 136 -16.08 -24.72 -18.29
C GLU A 136 -15.53 -25.67 -19.37
N GLY A 137 -14.30 -25.45 -19.84
CA GLY A 137 -13.63 -26.29 -20.84
C GLY A 137 -13.39 -27.74 -20.38
N LEU A 138 -13.08 -27.97 -19.10
CA LEU A 138 -12.96 -29.30 -18.51
C LEU A 138 -14.32 -29.96 -18.22
N GLY A 139 -15.39 -29.17 -18.06
CA GLY A 139 -16.77 -29.64 -17.96
C GLY A 139 -17.32 -30.18 -19.29
N TYR A 140 -16.69 -29.83 -20.42
CA TYR A 140 -17.00 -30.37 -21.74
C TYR A 140 -16.09 -31.57 -22.07
N GLN A 141 -16.15 -32.64 -21.28
CA GLN A 141 -15.60 -33.91 -21.74
C GLN A 141 -16.39 -34.37 -22.96
N PRO A 142 -15.74 -34.68 -24.10
CA PRO A 142 -16.43 -35.30 -25.22
C PRO A 142 -17.00 -36.63 -24.74
N MET A 143 -18.32 -36.70 -24.59
CA MET A 143 -18.98 -37.96 -24.31
C MET A 143 -19.08 -38.74 -25.62
N TYR A 144 -18.52 -39.94 -25.65
CA TYR A 144 -18.83 -40.89 -26.70
C TYR A 144 -20.33 -41.17 -26.64
N GLY A 145 -21.06 -40.77 -27.68
CA GLY A 145 -22.46 -41.16 -27.82
C GLY A 145 -22.56 -42.68 -28.04
N GLU A 146 -23.74 -43.25 -27.79
CA GLU A 146 -24.03 -44.68 -27.97
C GLU A 146 -23.73 -45.21 -29.40
N THR A 147 -23.57 -44.31 -30.38
CA THR A 147 -23.21 -44.63 -31.76
C THR A 147 -21.71 -44.55 -32.07
N GLY A 148 -20.85 -44.35 -31.08
CA GLY A 148 -19.40 -44.22 -31.29
C GLY A 148 -18.94 -42.89 -31.89
N GLY A 149 -19.86 -41.93 -32.08
CA GLY A 149 -19.55 -40.58 -32.54
C GLY A 149 -19.11 -39.66 -31.39
N LEU A 150 -18.04 -38.90 -31.61
CA LEU A 150 -17.62 -37.78 -30.76
C LEU A 150 -18.68 -36.68 -30.80
N ARG A 151 -19.46 -36.51 -29.72
CA ARG A 151 -20.39 -35.39 -29.57
C ARG A 151 -19.80 -34.35 -28.62
N PHE A 152 -19.57 -33.15 -29.14
CA PHE A 152 -19.31 -31.98 -28.31
C PHE A 152 -20.66 -31.39 -27.85
N PRO A 153 -20.84 -31.09 -26.55
CA PRO A 153 -22.04 -30.38 -26.11
C PRO A 153 -22.11 -29.02 -26.81
N GLY A 154 -23.29 -28.68 -27.34
CA GLY A 154 -23.51 -27.45 -28.09
C GLY A 154 -23.19 -26.21 -27.25
N ARG A 155 -22.38 -25.30 -27.81
CA ARG A 155 -22.08 -23.99 -27.22
C ARG A 155 -23.38 -23.24 -26.92
N PRO A 156 -23.55 -22.58 -25.76
CA PRO A 156 -24.39 -21.40 -25.70
C PRO A 156 -23.61 -20.27 -26.39
N THR A 157 -23.89 -20.04 -27.68
CA THR A 157 -23.38 -18.87 -28.39
C THR A 157 -24.04 -17.61 -27.82
N SER A 158 -23.31 -16.87 -26.98
CA SER A 158 -23.65 -15.49 -26.59
C SER A 158 -22.60 -14.47 -27.00
N LEU A 159 -21.72 -14.81 -27.94
CA LEU A 159 -20.80 -13.86 -28.58
C LEU A 159 -21.20 -13.70 -30.05
N ASP A 160 -22.14 -12.77 -30.29
CA ASP A 160 -22.41 -12.22 -31.62
C ASP A 160 -21.35 -11.14 -31.89
N ILE A 161 -20.21 -11.55 -32.45
CA ILE A 161 -19.22 -10.61 -32.99
C ILE A 161 -19.69 -10.27 -34.40
N LYS A 162 -20.40 -9.15 -34.53
CA LYS A 162 -20.62 -8.52 -35.83
C LYS A 162 -19.31 -7.90 -36.30
N GLY A 163 -18.86 -8.35 -37.47
CA GLY A 163 -17.76 -7.76 -38.24
C GLY A 163 -18.13 -6.41 -38.85
#